data_AF-A0A2N3GVQ6-F1
#
_entry.id   AF-A0A2N3GVQ6-F1
#
_cell.length_a   1.000
_cell.length_b   1.000
_cell.length_c   1.000
_cell.angle_alpha   90.00
_cell.angle_beta   90.00
_cell.angle_gamma   90.00
#
_symmetry.space_group_name_H-M   'P 1'
#
loop_
_entity.id
_entity.type
_entity.pdbx_description
1 polymer ?
#
loop_
_entity_poly.entity_id
_entity_poly.type
_entity_poly.pdbx_seq_one_letter_code
_entity_poly.pdbx_strand_id
1 'polypeptide(L)'
;MRRRPLMWALAGLAIVVIVAVGLPVFSVLQPDYYRRYPALGPRMDHWTTSTHSRIACGACHIEPGVQGFVSFSVRAIPAFYSQLISGPDTTNLLQSPSRAACQKCHTTYRAVAPSGDLLIPHKAHVEVLKMECTACHKDLVHSLNKDGFNRPTMQTCLTCHDGDKATADCVKCHTRKETPATHKQANWLQVHGTAAASQDCAQCHDWTPGYCAECHEKRPASHIGNWKKAHAAPARERGDGCLVCHGGEEFCKTCH
;
A
#
# COMPACT_ATOMS: atom_id res chain seq x y z
N MET A 1 14.57 60.09 -25.91
CA MET A 1 13.83 59.07 -26.69
C MET A 1 14.33 57.62 -26.55
N ARG A 2 15.59 57.33 -26.17
CA ARG A 2 16.13 55.95 -26.08
C ARG A 2 15.63 55.07 -24.91
N ARG A 3 14.91 55.62 -23.92
CA ARG A 3 14.46 54.86 -22.73
C ARG A 3 13.24 53.96 -22.99
N ARG A 4 12.36 54.34 -23.93
CA ARG A 4 11.16 53.57 -24.29
C ARG A 4 11.47 52.16 -24.85
N PRO A 5 12.35 51.97 -25.85
CA PRO A 5 12.68 50.63 -26.34
C PRO A 5 13.40 49.77 -25.30
N LEU A 6 14.25 50.37 -24.45
CA LEU A 6 14.90 49.68 -23.35
C LEU A 6 13.91 49.19 -22.28
N MET A 7 12.92 50.02 -21.93
CA MET A 7 11.84 49.62 -21.02
C MET A 7 11.00 48.47 -21.57
N TRP A 8 10.68 48.48 -22.87
CA TRP A 8 9.95 47.38 -23.51
C TRP A 8 10.77 46.09 -23.56
N ALA A 9 12.08 46.18 -23.83
CA ALA A 9 12.97 45.03 -23.79
C ALA A 9 13.09 44.43 -22.37
N LEU A 10 13.21 45.27 -21.34
CA LEU A 10 13.26 44.82 -19.94
C LEU A 10 11.92 44.21 -19.48
N ALA A 11 10.80 44.80 -19.87
CA ALA A 11 9.48 44.24 -19.60
C ALA A 11 9.27 42.89 -20.31
N GLY A 12 9.70 42.77 -21.57
CA GLY A 12 9.66 41.51 -22.32
C GLY A 12 10.51 40.42 -21.67
N LEU A 13 11.74 40.75 -21.27
CA LEU A 13 12.61 39.82 -20.55
C LEU A 13 12.00 39.37 -19.21
N ALA A 14 11.42 40.29 -18.45
CA ALA A 14 10.74 39.98 -17.19
C ALA A 14 9.58 38.99 -17.41
N ILE A 15 8.77 39.18 -18.45
CA ILE A 15 7.68 38.25 -18.82
C ILE A 15 8.25 36.87 -19.16
N VAL A 16 9.31 36.80 -19.98
CA VAL A 16 9.92 35.51 -20.34
C VAL A 16 10.42 34.79 -19.08
N VAL A 17 11.07 35.48 -18.16
CA VAL A 17 11.56 34.89 -16.90
C VAL A 17 10.39 34.43 -16.02
N ILE A 18 9.33 35.24 -15.88
CA ILE A 18 8.14 34.87 -15.11
C ILE A 18 7.47 33.63 -15.72
N VAL A 19 7.37 33.55 -17.04
CA VAL A 19 6.80 32.38 -17.72
C VAL A 19 7.71 31.16 -17.55
N ALA A 20 9.03 31.30 -17.74
CA ALA A 20 10.00 30.22 -17.60
C ALA A 20 10.08 29.65 -16.17
N VAL A 21 9.66 30.42 -15.15
CA VAL A 21 9.63 29.98 -13.75
C VAL A 21 8.24 29.54 -13.32
N GLY A 22 7.22 30.34 -13.65
CA GLY A 22 5.84 30.13 -13.22
C GLY A 22 5.14 28.99 -13.95
N LEU A 23 5.37 28.85 -15.27
CA LEU A 23 4.75 27.78 -16.05
C LEU A 23 5.18 26.40 -15.54
N PRO A 24 6.48 26.09 -15.32
CA PRO A 24 6.89 24.82 -14.73
C PRO A 24 6.17 24.48 -13.42
N VAL A 25 6.18 25.42 -12.47
CA VAL A 25 5.59 25.24 -11.14
C VAL A 25 4.08 24.99 -11.23
N PHE A 26 3.38 25.72 -12.09
CA PHE A 26 1.96 25.53 -12.32
C PHE A 26 1.67 24.18 -13.02
N SER A 27 2.43 23.86 -14.07
CA SER A 27 2.22 22.67 -14.89
C SER A 27 2.37 21.37 -14.10
N VAL A 28 3.41 21.22 -13.29
CA VAL A 28 3.63 19.99 -12.50
C VAL A 28 2.59 19.79 -11.38
N LEU A 29 1.70 20.76 -11.16
CA LEU A 29 0.57 20.64 -10.22
C LEU A 29 -0.75 20.32 -10.93
N GLN A 30 -0.75 20.18 -12.26
CA GLN A 30 -1.93 19.81 -13.02
C GLN A 30 -1.94 18.30 -13.31
N PRO A 31 -3.07 17.60 -13.13
CA PRO A 31 -3.15 16.17 -13.45
C PRO A 31 -2.91 15.91 -14.94
N ASP A 32 -3.38 16.78 -15.83
CA ASP A 32 -3.25 16.63 -17.28
C ASP A 32 -1.79 16.70 -17.76
N TYR A 33 -0.93 17.39 -17.01
CA TYR A 33 0.50 17.39 -17.28
C TYR A 33 1.10 15.99 -17.19
N TYR A 34 0.61 15.15 -16.27
CA TYR A 34 1.08 13.77 -16.13
C TYR A 34 0.34 12.79 -17.04
N ARG A 35 -0.93 13.06 -17.40
CA ARG A 35 -1.70 12.21 -18.33
C ARG A 35 -1.04 12.04 -19.69
N ARG A 36 -0.21 12.99 -20.13
CA ARG A 36 0.54 12.89 -21.39
C ARG A 36 1.57 11.76 -21.40
N TYR A 37 1.99 11.28 -20.22
CA TYR A 37 2.95 10.19 -20.09
C TYR A 37 2.21 8.86 -19.91
N PRO A 38 2.38 7.87 -20.81
CA PRO A 38 1.65 6.59 -20.73
C PRO A 38 1.80 5.88 -19.39
N ALA A 39 2.98 5.97 -18.75
CA ALA A 39 3.23 5.34 -17.46
C ALA A 39 2.55 6.04 -16.26
N LEU A 40 2.11 7.29 -16.42
CA LEU A 40 1.55 8.10 -15.33
C LEU A 40 0.06 8.40 -15.49
N GLY A 41 -0.49 8.27 -16.70
CA GLY A 41 -1.93 8.40 -16.97
C GLY A 41 -2.81 7.63 -15.98
N PRO A 42 -2.59 6.31 -15.79
CA PRO A 42 -3.39 5.52 -14.85
C PRO A 42 -3.34 6.03 -13.41
N ARG A 43 -2.21 6.60 -12.96
CA ARG A 43 -2.09 7.17 -11.60
C ARG A 43 -2.97 8.41 -11.43
N MET A 44 -3.19 9.18 -12.49
CA MET A 44 -4.10 10.34 -12.47
C MET A 44 -5.56 9.91 -12.52
N ASP A 45 -5.87 8.83 -13.25
CA ASP A 45 -7.22 8.24 -13.27
C ASP A 45 -7.62 7.70 -11.90
N HIS A 46 -6.68 7.02 -11.22
CA HIS A 46 -6.85 6.62 -9.82
C HIS A 46 -7.09 7.82 -8.90
N TRP A 47 -6.37 8.93 -9.08
CA TRP A 47 -6.59 10.11 -8.25
C TRP A 47 -7.99 10.70 -8.47
N THR A 48 -8.46 10.79 -9.72
CA THR A 48 -9.79 11.32 -10.05
C THR A 48 -10.94 10.50 -9.47
N THR A 49 -10.73 9.20 -9.25
CA THR A 49 -11.73 8.29 -8.68
C THR A 49 -11.56 8.07 -7.18
N SER A 50 -10.50 8.62 -6.59
CA SER A 50 -10.21 8.51 -5.16
C SER A 50 -11.10 9.42 -4.31
N THR A 51 -11.10 9.17 -3.00
CA THR A 51 -11.75 10.03 -2.00
C THR A 51 -11.13 11.43 -1.90
N HIS A 52 -9.96 11.64 -2.50
CA HIS A 52 -9.21 12.90 -2.47
C HIS A 52 -9.19 13.61 -3.84
N SER A 53 -10.08 13.23 -4.77
CA SER A 53 -10.18 13.83 -6.12
C SER A 53 -10.46 15.34 -6.12
N ARG A 54 -10.91 15.91 -5.00
CA ARG A 54 -11.14 17.35 -4.82
C ARG A 54 -9.96 18.09 -4.20
N ILE A 55 -8.87 17.40 -3.88
CA ILE A 55 -7.68 17.96 -3.23
C ILE A 55 -6.61 18.21 -4.28
N ALA A 56 -6.20 19.47 -4.44
CA ALA A 56 -5.15 19.85 -5.37
C ALA A 56 -3.81 19.16 -5.04
N CYS A 57 -3.03 18.81 -6.06
CA CYS A 57 -1.74 18.11 -5.90
C CYS A 57 -0.84 18.80 -4.87
N GLY A 58 -0.76 20.13 -4.92
CA GLY A 58 0.08 20.92 -4.02
C GLY A 58 -0.36 20.91 -2.57
N ALA A 59 -1.62 20.58 -2.26
CA ALA A 59 -2.07 20.46 -0.88
C ALA A 59 -1.45 19.25 -0.16
N CYS A 60 -1.04 18.23 -0.93
CA CYS A 60 -0.39 17.02 -0.43
C CYS A 60 1.12 17.03 -0.69
N HIS A 61 1.55 17.37 -1.91
CA HIS A 61 2.94 17.24 -2.36
C HIS A 61 3.83 18.45 -2.04
N ILE A 62 3.29 19.51 -1.41
CA ILE A 62 4.06 20.67 -0.97
C ILE A 62 3.95 20.80 0.53
N GLU A 63 5.10 20.92 1.19
CA GLU A 63 5.16 21.18 2.63
C GLU A 63 4.37 22.44 3.01
N PRO A 64 3.66 22.44 4.16
CA PRO A 64 2.98 23.62 4.65
C PRO A 64 3.90 24.84 4.79
N GLY A 65 3.39 26.01 4.42
CA GLY A 65 4.07 27.28 4.63
C GLY A 65 4.91 27.77 3.45
N VAL A 66 5.41 29.01 3.56
CA VAL A 66 6.12 29.70 2.48
C VAL A 66 7.42 28.98 2.12
N GLN A 67 8.17 28.51 3.12
CA GLN A 67 9.42 27.77 2.91
C GLN A 67 9.20 26.45 2.15
N GLY A 68 8.08 25.76 2.41
CA GLY A 68 7.69 24.56 1.69
C GLY A 68 7.44 24.83 0.22
N PHE A 69 6.70 25.90 -0.09
CA PHE A 69 6.48 26.34 -1.47
C PHE A 69 7.77 26.73 -2.18
N VAL A 70 8.65 27.51 -1.54
CA VAL A 70 9.95 27.89 -2.13
C VAL A 70 10.81 26.65 -2.42
N SER A 71 10.90 25.72 -1.46
CA SER A 71 11.66 24.47 -1.63
C SER A 71 11.10 23.61 -2.76
N PHE A 72 9.78 23.57 -2.89
CA PHE A 72 9.10 22.91 -3.99
C PHE A 72 9.45 23.58 -5.33
N SER A 73 9.32 24.90 -5.45
CA SER A 73 9.60 25.62 -6.69
C SER A 73 11.04 25.40 -7.19
N VAL A 74 12.02 25.41 -6.29
CA VAL A 74 13.44 25.15 -6.62
C VAL A 74 13.64 23.76 -7.24
N ARG A 75 12.86 22.76 -6.81
CA ARG A 75 12.92 21.39 -7.35
C ARG A 75 12.04 21.20 -8.59
N ALA A 76 10.86 21.82 -8.61
CA ALA A 76 9.85 21.67 -9.65
C ALA A 76 10.30 22.22 -11.01
N ILE A 77 11.02 23.35 -11.03
CA ILE A 77 11.48 23.99 -12.27
C ILE A 77 12.45 23.08 -13.05
N PRO A 78 13.60 22.64 -12.48
CA PRO A 78 14.50 21.74 -13.21
C PRO A 78 13.84 20.37 -13.49
N ALA A 79 12.99 19.88 -12.59
CA ALA A 79 12.24 18.64 -12.80
C ALA A 79 11.32 18.72 -14.03
N PHE A 80 10.57 19.82 -14.20
CA PHE A 80 9.72 20.03 -15.36
C PHE A 80 10.49 19.96 -16.68
N TYR A 81 11.64 20.64 -16.76
CA TYR A 81 12.46 20.63 -17.96
C TYR A 81 13.13 19.27 -18.18
N SER A 82 13.59 18.62 -17.12
CA SER A 82 14.14 17.24 -17.18
C SER A 82 13.08 16.26 -17.70
N GLN A 83 11.85 16.33 -17.22
CA GLN A 83 10.75 15.48 -17.69
C GLN A 83 10.41 15.70 -19.18
N LEU A 84 10.58 16.91 -19.70
CA LEU A 84 10.36 17.20 -21.13
C LEU A 84 11.46 16.60 -22.01
N ILE A 85 12.71 16.58 -21.54
CA ILE A 85 13.87 16.16 -22.31
C ILE A 85 14.10 14.65 -22.20
N SER A 86 14.03 14.11 -20.98
CA SER A 86 14.42 12.74 -20.63
C SER A 86 13.24 11.87 -20.20
N GLY A 87 12.05 12.45 -20.03
CA GLY A 87 10.89 11.75 -19.49
C GLY A 87 10.88 11.71 -17.95
N PRO A 88 9.76 11.25 -17.36
CA PRO A 88 9.61 11.19 -15.91
C PRO A 88 10.27 9.96 -15.29
N ASP A 89 10.92 10.17 -14.15
CA ASP A 89 11.53 9.15 -13.30
C ASP A 89 11.35 9.48 -11.82
N THR A 90 11.88 8.63 -10.93
CA THR A 90 11.73 8.79 -9.48
C THR A 90 12.46 10.01 -8.90
N THR A 91 13.39 10.60 -9.63
CA THR A 91 14.20 11.76 -9.20
C THR A 91 13.59 13.10 -9.62
N ASN A 92 12.79 13.10 -10.69
CA ASN A 92 12.16 14.31 -11.22
C ASN A 92 10.64 14.35 -11.06
N LEU A 93 10.03 13.43 -10.31
CA LEU A 93 8.60 13.43 -9.97
C LEU A 93 8.30 14.10 -8.63
N LEU A 94 7.01 14.38 -8.39
CA LEU A 94 6.55 14.85 -7.07
C LEU A 94 6.90 13.80 -6.01
N GLN A 95 7.56 14.26 -4.95
CA GLN A 95 7.91 13.41 -3.82
C GLN A 95 6.66 13.03 -3.02
N SER A 96 6.72 11.91 -2.31
CA SER A 96 5.62 11.48 -1.45
C SER A 96 5.27 12.57 -0.42
N PRO A 97 3.97 12.82 -0.16
CA PRO A 97 3.52 13.75 0.87
C PRO A 97 4.09 13.42 2.24
N SER A 98 4.39 14.45 3.02
CA SER A 98 4.72 14.30 4.43
C SER A 98 3.49 14.21 5.32
N ARG A 99 3.69 13.73 6.54
CA ARG A 99 2.71 13.71 7.62
C ARG A 99 2.15 15.09 7.91
N ALA A 100 2.95 16.15 7.76
CA ALA A 100 2.51 17.52 8.02
C ALA A 100 1.45 17.98 7.00
N ALA A 101 1.57 17.54 5.73
CA ALA A 101 0.55 17.79 4.72
C ALA A 101 -0.77 17.08 5.07
N CYS A 102 -0.69 15.81 5.48
CA CYS A 102 -1.87 15.02 5.90
C CYS A 102 -2.55 15.63 7.15
N GLN A 103 -1.76 16.08 8.12
CA GLN A 103 -2.23 16.63 9.40
C GLN A 103 -2.92 17.99 9.30
N LYS A 104 -2.88 18.66 8.14
CA LYS A 104 -3.73 19.83 7.89
C LYS A 104 -5.23 19.49 7.99
N CYS A 105 -5.60 18.26 7.64
CA CYS A 105 -6.97 17.79 7.65
C CYS A 105 -7.18 16.60 8.60
N HIS A 106 -6.20 15.71 8.73
CA HIS A 106 -6.26 14.52 9.57
C HIS A 106 -5.54 14.71 10.90
N THR A 107 -6.27 15.19 11.91
CA THR A 107 -5.72 15.48 13.24
C THR A 107 -6.05 14.42 14.29
N THR A 108 -6.90 13.44 13.97
CA THR A 108 -7.35 12.42 14.90
C THR A 108 -6.78 11.05 14.58
N TYR A 109 -6.41 10.31 15.62
CA TYR A 109 -5.80 8.98 15.53
C TYR A 109 -6.73 7.92 16.11
N ARG A 110 -7.16 6.99 15.28
CA ARG A 110 -7.85 5.78 15.75
C ARG A 110 -6.86 4.79 16.33
N ALA A 111 -7.28 4.03 17.34
CA ALA A 111 -6.50 2.92 17.91
C ALA A 111 -6.85 1.57 17.28
N VAL A 112 -8.01 1.47 16.61
CA VAL A 112 -8.53 0.24 16.04
C VAL A 112 -9.01 0.51 14.61
N ALA A 113 -8.83 -0.47 13.72
CA ALA A 113 -9.36 -0.43 12.37
C ALA A 113 -10.90 -0.45 12.35
N PRO A 114 -11.56 0.01 11.27
CA PRO A 114 -13.02 0.03 11.19
C PRO A 114 -13.68 -1.35 11.31
N SER A 115 -12.94 -2.42 10.97
CA SER A 115 -13.40 -3.81 11.15
C SER A 115 -13.44 -4.26 12.61
N GLY A 116 -12.85 -3.51 13.54
CA GLY A 116 -12.74 -3.87 14.96
C GLY A 116 -11.69 -4.95 15.27
N ASP A 117 -11.15 -5.63 14.25
CA ASP A 117 -10.21 -6.74 14.43
C ASP A 117 -8.77 -6.28 14.65
N LEU A 118 -8.36 -5.17 14.02
CA LEU A 118 -6.94 -4.80 13.95
C LEU A 118 -6.64 -3.59 14.85
N LEU A 119 -5.84 -3.81 15.87
CA LEU A 119 -5.26 -2.82 16.77
C LEU A 119 -4.09 -2.12 16.06
N ILE A 120 -4.29 -0.86 15.69
CA ILE A 120 -3.25 -0.01 15.10
C ILE A 120 -3.26 1.31 15.86
N PRO A 121 -2.46 1.44 16.94
CA PRO A 121 -2.34 2.70 17.64
C PRO A 121 -1.60 3.71 16.76
N HIS A 122 -2.33 4.50 15.97
CA HIS A 122 -1.74 5.46 15.03
C HIS A 122 -0.89 6.51 15.77
N LYS A 123 -1.25 6.87 17.01
CA LYS A 123 -0.47 7.77 17.86
C LYS A 123 0.95 7.25 18.10
N ALA A 124 1.11 5.94 18.36
CA ALA A 124 2.43 5.36 18.56
C ALA A 124 3.29 5.49 17.28
N HIS A 125 2.72 5.16 16.12
CA HIS A 125 3.44 5.22 14.85
C HIS A 125 3.73 6.66 14.39
N VAL A 126 2.74 7.55 14.43
CA VAL A 126 2.83 8.89 13.82
C VAL A 126 3.39 9.93 14.78
N GLU A 127 2.98 9.92 16.05
CA GLU A 127 3.43 10.93 17.02
C GLU A 127 4.69 10.51 17.77
N VAL A 128 4.78 9.25 18.22
CA VAL A 128 5.92 8.78 19.02
C VAL A 128 7.08 8.41 18.10
N LEU A 129 6.86 7.51 17.13
CA LEU A 129 7.88 7.06 16.18
C LEU A 129 8.10 8.04 15.02
N LYS A 130 7.32 9.12 14.94
CA LYS A 130 7.42 10.17 13.92
C LYS A 130 7.34 9.63 12.47
N MET A 131 6.63 8.53 12.25
CA MET A 131 6.50 7.93 10.92
C MET A 131 5.63 8.77 9.99
N GLU A 132 5.99 8.72 8.70
CA GLU A 132 5.19 9.29 7.63
C GLU A 132 3.93 8.47 7.38
N CYS A 133 2.80 9.13 7.10
CA CYS A 133 1.53 8.44 6.81
C CYS A 133 1.67 7.51 5.59
N THR A 134 2.49 7.91 4.62
CA THR A 134 2.79 7.19 3.38
C THR A 134 3.68 5.97 3.57
N ALA A 135 4.29 5.78 4.76
CA ALA A 135 5.03 4.56 5.08
C ALA A 135 4.12 3.33 5.06
N CYS A 136 2.90 3.48 5.59
CA CYS A 136 1.88 2.43 5.55
C CYS A 136 0.92 2.64 4.37
N HIS A 137 0.47 3.88 4.16
CA HIS A 137 -0.42 4.24 3.07
C HIS A 137 0.37 4.66 1.82
N LYS A 138 0.95 3.68 1.11
CA LYS A 138 1.69 3.86 -0.16
C LYS A 138 0.81 4.09 -1.40
N ASP A 139 1.01 5.16 -2.16
CA ASP A 139 0.21 5.47 -3.36
C ASP A 139 -1.30 5.67 -3.08
N LEU A 140 -1.66 6.35 -1.98
CA LEU A 140 -3.04 6.52 -1.48
C LEU A 140 -4.11 6.86 -2.51
N VAL A 141 -3.73 7.70 -3.46
CA VAL A 141 -4.62 8.19 -4.51
C VAL A 141 -4.14 7.76 -5.90
N HIS A 142 -3.01 7.05 -5.99
CA HIS A 142 -2.34 6.75 -7.26
C HIS A 142 -2.40 5.28 -7.65
N SER A 143 -2.88 4.40 -6.75
CA SER A 143 -3.10 3.00 -7.04
C SER A 143 -4.29 2.45 -6.24
N LEU A 144 -4.81 1.33 -6.74
CA LEU A 144 -5.75 0.48 -6.04
C LEU A 144 -5.06 -0.83 -5.69
N ASN A 145 -5.44 -1.42 -4.57
CA ASN A 145 -5.12 -2.81 -4.26
C ASN A 145 -6.43 -3.60 -4.07
N LYS A 146 -6.32 -4.90 -3.79
CA LYS A 146 -7.47 -5.80 -3.58
C LYS A 146 -8.43 -5.32 -2.48
N ASP A 147 -7.95 -4.48 -1.57
CA ASP A 147 -8.67 -3.96 -0.41
C ASP A 147 -9.14 -2.49 -0.62
N GLY A 148 -9.01 -1.96 -1.85
CA GLY A 148 -9.44 -0.62 -2.26
C GLY A 148 -8.28 0.38 -2.41
N PHE A 149 -8.56 1.66 -2.22
CA PHE A 149 -7.52 2.69 -2.20
C PHE A 149 -6.65 2.51 -0.96
N ASN A 150 -5.53 1.81 -1.19
CA ASN A 150 -4.35 1.83 -0.35
C ASN A 150 -4.59 1.59 1.15
N ARG A 151 -5.36 0.53 1.42
CA ARG A 151 -5.32 -0.12 2.72
C ARG A 151 -3.98 -0.85 2.83
N PRO A 152 -3.17 -0.62 3.89
CA PRO A 152 -1.91 -1.32 4.06
C PRO A 152 -2.17 -2.83 4.10
N THR A 153 -1.36 -3.59 3.39
CA THR A 153 -1.37 -5.05 3.52
C THR A 153 -0.66 -5.45 4.80
N MET A 154 -0.92 -6.66 5.29
CA MET A 154 -0.20 -7.20 6.45
C MET A 154 1.32 -7.20 6.22
N GLN A 155 1.76 -7.47 4.99
CA GLN A 155 3.18 -7.44 4.63
C GLN A 155 3.83 -6.08 4.91
N THR A 156 3.10 -4.98 4.74
CA THR A 156 3.60 -3.64 5.09
C THR A 156 3.91 -3.54 6.57
N CYS A 157 3.07 -4.12 7.44
CA CYS A 157 3.31 -4.16 8.89
C CYS A 157 4.55 -5.01 9.21
N LEU A 158 4.65 -6.19 8.59
CA LEU A 158 5.75 -7.14 8.82
C LEU A 158 7.12 -6.65 8.34
N THR A 159 7.18 -5.54 7.58
CA THR A 159 8.47 -4.90 7.26
C THR A 159 9.19 -4.34 8.50
N CYS A 160 8.46 -4.14 9.60
CA CYS A 160 9.00 -3.73 10.89
C CYS A 160 8.54 -4.65 12.04
N HIS A 161 7.36 -5.28 11.92
CA HIS A 161 6.87 -6.29 12.86
C HIS A 161 7.37 -7.68 12.47
N ASP A 162 8.69 -7.86 12.53
CA ASP A 162 9.41 -9.07 12.10
C ASP A 162 9.79 -10.00 13.27
N GLY A 163 9.49 -9.61 14.50
CA GLY A 163 9.89 -10.31 15.73
C GLY A 163 11.17 -9.75 16.35
N ASP A 164 11.99 -9.04 15.58
CA ASP A 164 13.25 -8.44 16.02
C ASP A 164 13.08 -6.96 16.36
N LYS A 165 12.56 -6.16 15.43
CA LYS A 165 12.36 -4.70 15.61
C LYS A 165 11.07 -4.38 16.33
N ALA A 166 10.02 -5.14 16.03
CA ALA A 166 8.74 -5.08 16.71
C ALA A 166 8.09 -6.46 16.70
N THR A 167 7.20 -6.69 17.67
CA THR A 167 6.50 -7.98 17.81
C THR A 167 5.79 -8.39 16.51
N ALA A 168 6.04 -9.61 16.05
CA ALA A 168 5.30 -10.27 14.98
C ALA A 168 4.13 -11.13 15.51
N ASP A 169 3.87 -11.07 16.82
CA ASP A 169 2.81 -11.87 17.43
C ASP A 169 1.44 -11.42 16.91
N CYS A 170 0.74 -12.33 16.24
CA CYS A 170 -0.53 -12.07 15.58
C CYS A 170 -1.51 -11.31 16.48
N VAL A 171 -1.61 -11.72 17.75
CA VAL A 171 -2.55 -11.22 18.75
C VAL A 171 -2.24 -9.83 19.28
N LYS A 172 -1.03 -9.31 19.01
CA LYS A 172 -0.66 -7.94 19.37
C LYS A 172 -1.27 -6.92 18.42
N CYS A 173 -1.61 -7.37 17.21
CA CYS A 173 -2.28 -6.57 16.20
C CYS A 173 -3.73 -7.03 15.99
N HIS A 174 -4.00 -8.33 15.93
CA HIS A 174 -5.33 -8.87 15.71
C HIS A 174 -6.02 -9.25 17.03
N THR A 175 -7.28 -8.88 17.20
CA THR A 175 -8.04 -9.20 18.41
C THR A 175 -8.52 -10.66 18.43
N ARG A 176 -8.50 -11.36 17.29
CA ARG A 176 -9.08 -12.71 17.15
C ARG A 176 -8.21 -13.74 16.43
N LYS A 177 -6.92 -13.46 16.19
CA LYS A 177 -5.99 -14.41 15.55
C LYS A 177 -5.07 -15.11 16.55
N GLU A 178 -5.65 -15.70 17.58
CA GLU A 178 -4.91 -16.58 18.49
C GLU A 178 -4.55 -17.87 17.75
N THR A 179 -3.27 -18.20 17.74
CA THR A 179 -2.78 -19.47 17.22
C THR A 179 -2.81 -20.49 18.37
N PRO A 180 -3.64 -21.54 18.31
CA PRO A 180 -3.66 -22.58 19.34
C PRO A 180 -2.27 -23.20 19.52
N ALA A 181 -1.92 -23.62 20.74
CA ALA A 181 -0.65 -24.29 21.00
C ALA A 181 -0.42 -25.52 20.08
N THR A 182 -1.50 -26.16 19.65
CA THR A 182 -1.48 -27.30 18.72
C THR A 182 -0.97 -26.94 17.32
N HIS A 183 -1.13 -25.70 16.86
CA HIS A 183 -0.61 -25.24 15.57
C HIS A 183 0.92 -25.14 15.52
N LYS A 184 1.58 -25.09 16.68
CA LYS A 184 3.05 -25.03 16.78
C LYS A 184 3.70 -26.42 16.77
N GLN A 185 2.91 -27.49 16.63
CA GLN A 185 3.42 -28.86 16.59
C GLN A 185 4.08 -29.15 15.24
N ALA A 186 5.24 -29.81 15.25
CA ALA A 186 5.98 -30.15 14.03
C ALA A 186 5.17 -31.04 13.07
N ASN A 187 4.24 -31.83 13.59
CA ASN A 187 3.34 -32.68 12.81
C ASN A 187 1.95 -32.04 12.60
N TRP A 188 1.79 -30.73 12.81
CA TRP A 188 0.49 -30.05 12.72
C TRP A 188 -0.26 -30.38 11.43
N LEU A 189 0.40 -30.34 10.27
CA LEU A 189 -0.22 -30.69 8.98
C LEU A 189 -0.77 -32.13 8.92
N GLN A 190 -0.24 -33.05 9.74
CA GLN A 190 -0.66 -34.45 9.79
C GLN A 190 -1.83 -34.69 10.75
N VAL A 191 -1.98 -33.84 11.78
CA VAL A 191 -2.99 -33.96 12.84
C VAL A 191 -4.12 -32.92 12.74
N HIS A 192 -3.92 -31.84 11.99
CA HIS A 192 -4.89 -30.76 11.78
C HIS A 192 -6.20 -31.28 11.20
N GLY A 193 -6.15 -32.10 10.14
CA GLY A 193 -7.37 -32.61 9.48
C GLY A 193 -8.25 -33.46 10.40
N THR A 194 -7.65 -34.19 11.33
CA THR A 194 -8.38 -34.93 12.38
C THR A 194 -8.91 -34.01 13.48
N ALA A 195 -8.15 -33.00 13.88
CA ALA A 195 -8.58 -32.01 14.88
C ALA A 195 -9.68 -31.07 14.36
N ALA A 196 -9.68 -30.77 13.06
CA ALA A 196 -10.67 -29.94 12.38
C ALA A 196 -11.99 -30.67 12.14
N ALA A 197 -12.02 -32.02 12.26
CA ALA A 197 -13.26 -32.78 12.12
C ALA A 197 -14.25 -32.53 13.28
N SER A 198 -13.77 -32.02 14.41
CA SER A 198 -14.54 -31.75 15.64
C SER A 198 -14.63 -30.27 16.01
N GLN A 199 -14.13 -29.37 15.16
CA GLN A 199 -14.09 -27.93 15.41
C GLN A 199 -14.65 -27.17 14.21
N ASP A 200 -15.30 -26.04 14.47
CA ASP A 200 -15.74 -25.16 13.39
C ASP A 200 -14.53 -24.43 12.79
N CYS A 201 -14.29 -24.67 11.50
CA CYS A 201 -13.21 -24.07 10.73
C CYS A 201 -13.20 -22.54 10.86
N ALA A 202 -14.38 -21.92 10.90
CA ALA A 202 -14.49 -20.46 10.98
C ALA A 202 -13.91 -19.92 12.29
N GLN A 203 -13.89 -20.69 13.38
CA GLN A 203 -13.31 -20.22 14.66
C GLN A 203 -11.82 -19.86 14.54
N CYS A 204 -11.08 -20.45 13.59
CA CYS A 204 -9.67 -20.16 13.36
C CYS A 204 -9.37 -19.60 11.95
N HIS A 205 -10.19 -19.92 10.94
CA HIS A 205 -9.98 -19.62 9.52
C HIS A 205 -11.04 -18.69 8.90
N ASP A 206 -11.83 -17.96 9.70
CA ASP A 206 -12.80 -16.97 9.20
C ASP A 206 -12.17 -15.91 8.27
N TRP A 207 -10.87 -15.67 8.42
CA TRP A 207 -10.11 -14.74 7.59
C TRP A 207 -9.71 -15.31 6.21
N THR A 208 -9.95 -16.61 5.95
CA THR A 208 -9.77 -17.28 4.64
C THR A 208 -10.98 -18.13 4.25
N PRO A 209 -12.20 -17.55 4.15
CA PRO A 209 -13.42 -18.35 4.05
C PRO A 209 -13.53 -19.14 2.73
N GLY A 210 -12.80 -18.75 1.68
CA GLY A 210 -12.83 -19.42 0.36
C GLY A 210 -11.81 -20.54 0.17
N TYR A 211 -10.67 -20.52 0.86
CA TYR A 211 -9.52 -21.35 0.48
C TYR A 211 -9.78 -22.86 0.60
N CYS A 212 -10.36 -23.28 1.73
CA CYS A 212 -10.70 -24.69 1.94
C CYS A 212 -11.89 -25.13 1.07
N ALA A 213 -12.89 -24.24 0.92
CA ALA A 213 -14.10 -24.50 0.16
C ALA A 213 -13.82 -24.65 -1.34
N GLU A 214 -12.93 -23.83 -1.91
CA GLU A 214 -12.56 -23.85 -3.34
C GLU A 214 -12.16 -25.24 -3.84
N CYS A 215 -11.38 -26.00 -3.06
CA CYS A 215 -11.01 -27.38 -3.42
C CYS A 215 -12.05 -28.42 -2.98
N HIS A 216 -12.76 -28.22 -1.87
CA HIS A 216 -13.75 -29.19 -1.38
C HIS A 216 -15.09 -29.16 -2.13
N GLU A 217 -15.41 -28.02 -2.75
CA GLU A 217 -16.58 -27.81 -3.59
C GLU A 217 -16.30 -28.17 -5.06
N LYS A 218 -15.09 -27.90 -5.59
CA LYS A 218 -14.67 -28.30 -6.94
C LYS A 218 -13.70 -29.49 -6.91
N ARG A 219 -14.26 -30.68 -6.77
CA ARG A 219 -13.48 -31.94 -6.75
C ARG A 219 -12.99 -32.30 -8.15
N PRO A 220 -11.69 -32.60 -8.33
CA PRO A 220 -11.19 -33.17 -9.58
C PRO A 220 -11.84 -34.51 -9.89
N ALA A 221 -11.97 -34.85 -11.17
CA ALA A 221 -12.53 -36.13 -11.60
C ALA A 221 -11.76 -37.35 -11.06
N SER A 222 -10.51 -37.18 -10.64
CA SER A 222 -9.68 -38.22 -9.99
C SER A 222 -10.11 -38.55 -8.55
N HIS A 223 -10.96 -37.74 -7.92
CA HIS A 223 -11.38 -37.88 -6.52
C HIS A 223 -12.68 -38.69 -6.38
N ILE A 224 -12.64 -39.94 -6.84
CA ILE A 224 -13.77 -40.89 -6.81
C ILE A 224 -13.78 -41.75 -5.54
N GLY A 225 -14.96 -42.21 -5.14
CA GLY A 225 -15.13 -43.18 -4.05
C GLY A 225 -14.67 -42.67 -2.66
N ASN A 226 -13.97 -43.51 -1.91
CA ASN A 226 -13.52 -43.22 -0.55
C ASN A 226 -12.23 -42.38 -0.50
N TRP A 227 -11.82 -41.74 -1.60
CA TRP A 227 -10.59 -40.96 -1.70
C TRP A 227 -10.41 -40.00 -0.53
N LYS A 228 -11.48 -39.32 -0.07
CA LYS A 228 -11.45 -38.42 1.10
C LYS A 228 -10.90 -39.07 2.38
N LYS A 229 -11.16 -40.37 2.57
CA LYS A 229 -10.70 -41.16 3.73
C LYS A 229 -9.38 -41.89 3.46
N ALA A 230 -9.07 -42.20 2.20
CA ALA A 230 -7.97 -43.08 1.82
C ALA A 230 -6.71 -42.35 1.31
N HIS A 231 -6.83 -41.11 0.82
CA HIS A 231 -5.71 -40.40 0.19
C HIS A 231 -4.60 -39.97 1.17
N ALA A 232 -4.92 -39.86 2.47
CA ALA A 232 -3.96 -39.45 3.50
C ALA A 232 -2.83 -40.47 3.70
N ALA A 233 -3.10 -41.78 3.55
CA ALA A 233 -2.09 -42.83 3.71
C ALA A 233 -0.99 -42.77 2.63
N PRO A 234 -1.30 -42.80 1.32
CA PRO A 234 -0.28 -42.68 0.28
C PRO A 234 0.32 -41.26 0.18
N ALA A 235 -0.35 -40.23 0.73
CA ALA A 235 0.23 -38.90 0.87
C ALA A 235 1.34 -38.85 1.95
N ARG A 236 1.13 -39.53 3.08
CA ARG A 236 2.12 -39.67 4.15
C ARG A 236 3.33 -40.50 3.72
N GLU A 237 3.10 -41.56 2.95
CA GLU A 237 4.15 -42.48 2.48
C GLU A 237 5.11 -41.82 1.46
N ARG A 238 4.61 -40.88 0.67
CA ARG A 238 5.40 -40.16 -0.35
C ARG A 238 6.21 -38.99 0.19
N GLY A 239 6.04 -38.58 1.46
CA GLY A 239 6.76 -37.45 2.06
C GLY A 239 6.34 -36.06 1.57
N ASP A 240 5.79 -35.96 0.35
CA ASP A 240 5.40 -34.71 -0.30
C ASP A 240 3.93 -34.32 -0.03
N GLY A 241 3.14 -35.28 0.46
CA GLY A 241 1.75 -35.47 0.02
C GLY A 241 0.66 -34.60 0.63
N CYS A 242 1.01 -33.61 1.46
CA CYS A 242 0.05 -32.56 1.85
C CYS A 242 0.25 -31.29 1.04
N LEU A 243 1.49 -30.93 0.71
CA LEU A 243 1.83 -29.63 0.14
C LEU A 243 1.58 -29.54 -1.37
N VAL A 244 1.52 -30.69 -2.05
CA VAL A 244 1.18 -30.80 -3.48
C VAL A 244 -0.22 -30.23 -3.79
N CYS A 245 -1.15 -30.25 -2.82
CA CYS A 245 -2.52 -29.77 -3.03
C CYS A 245 -3.07 -28.86 -1.91
N HIS A 246 -2.62 -28.98 -0.65
CA HIS A 246 -3.08 -28.10 0.44
C HIS A 246 -2.37 -26.73 0.49
N GLY A 247 -1.56 -26.41 -0.54
CA GLY A 247 -0.79 -25.17 -0.67
C GLY A 247 -0.09 -24.73 0.62
N GLY A 248 0.22 -25.70 1.48
CA GLY A 248 0.56 -25.46 2.87
C GLY A 248 1.86 -24.70 3.00
N GLU A 249 2.77 -24.80 2.02
CA GLU A 249 3.99 -24.03 2.02
C GLU A 249 3.69 -22.54 1.80
N GLU A 250 2.82 -22.19 0.85
CA GLU A 250 2.44 -20.80 0.56
C GLU A 250 1.53 -20.20 1.65
N PHE A 251 0.62 -21.01 2.23
CA PHE A 251 -0.19 -20.60 3.38
C PHE A 251 0.66 -20.42 4.64
N CYS A 252 1.54 -21.39 4.97
CA CYS A 252 2.44 -21.27 6.11
C CYS A 252 3.35 -20.06 5.92
N LYS A 253 3.92 -19.84 4.72
CA LYS A 253 4.72 -18.63 4.39
C LYS A 253 3.95 -17.31 4.51
N THR A 254 2.62 -17.36 4.43
CA THR A 254 1.78 -16.15 4.60
C THR A 254 1.73 -15.72 6.08
N CYS A 255 2.03 -16.61 7.03
CA CYS A 255 1.97 -16.34 8.47
C CYS A 255 3.27 -16.70 9.25
N HIS A 256 4.24 -17.35 8.63
CA HIS A 256 5.55 -17.78 9.16
C HIS A 256 6.65 -17.49 8.14
#